data_AF-A0A8X8BJB2-F1
#
_entry.id   AF-A0A8X8BJB2-F1
#
_cell.length_a   1.000
_cell.length_b   1.000
_cell.length_c   1.000
_cell.angle_alpha   90.00
_cell.angle_beta   90.00
_cell.angle_gamma   90.00
#
_symmetry.space_group_name_H-M   'P 1'
#
loop_
_entity.id
_entity.type
_entity.pdbx_description
1 polymer ?
#
loop_
_entity_poly.entity_id
_entity_poly.type
_entity_poly.pdbx_seq_one_letter_code
_entity_poly.pdbx_strand_id
1 'polypeptide(L)' 'MTQEAPGCQVVADTMDNSSNAAYGAYFQRLYILQDQKVVYQGGKGPEGYKIAEVREWLDKYKRSQQTTVVIHV' A
#
# COMPACT_ATOMS: atom_id res chain seq x y z
N MET A 1 -1.68 -11.15 23.62
CA MET A 1 -1.28 -10.08 22.68
C MET A 1 -2.52 -9.68 21.91
N THR A 2 -3.08 -8.52 22.22
CA THR A 2 -4.28 -8.00 21.56
C THR A 2 -3.91 -7.57 20.15
N GLN A 3 -4.59 -8.11 19.14
CA GLN A 3 -4.38 -7.69 17.76
C GLN A 3 -5.02 -6.31 17.59
N GLU A 4 -4.20 -5.28 17.41
CA GLU A 4 -4.64 -3.87 17.34
C GLU A 4 -5.54 -3.59 16.12
N ALA A 5 -5.55 -4.48 15.12
CA ALA A 5 -6.38 -4.38 13.93
C ALA A 5 -6.95 -5.77 13.53
N PRO A 6 -8.11 -6.19 14.07
CA PRO A 6 -8.73 -7.46 13.70
C PRO A 6 -9.12 -7.47 12.22
N GLY A 7 -8.72 -8.52 11.50
CA GLY A 7 -8.99 -8.70 10.08
C GLY A 7 -7.88 -8.22 9.13
N CYS A 8 -6.90 -7.46 9.63
CA CYS A 8 -5.70 -7.14 8.86
C CYS A 8 -4.73 -8.32 8.86
N GLN A 9 -4.37 -8.82 7.67
CA GLN A 9 -3.39 -9.88 7.54
C GLN A 9 -2.00 -9.36 7.91
N VAL A 10 -1.37 -9.98 8.90
CA VAL A 10 0.02 -9.74 9.29
C VAL A 10 0.80 -11.00 8.95
N VAL A 11 1.88 -10.84 8.17
CA VAL A 11 2.77 -11.93 7.76
C VAL A 11 4.20 -11.59 8.16
N ALA A 12 5.01 -12.62 8.36
CA ALA A 12 6.45 -12.47 8.52
C ALA A 12 7.14 -12.64 7.15
N ASP A 13 8.18 -11.84 6.88
CA ASP A 13 9.08 -12.11 5.77
C ASP A 13 9.89 -13.39 6.05
N THR A 14 10.51 -13.94 5.01
CA THR A 14 11.47 -15.02 5.16
C THR A 14 12.69 -14.55 5.95
N MET A 15 13.43 -15.50 6.55
CA MET A 15 14.68 -15.18 7.25
C MET A 15 15.76 -14.59 6.33
N ASP A 16 15.65 -14.81 5.02
CA ASP A 16 16.51 -14.21 4.00
C ASP A 16 16.13 -12.76 3.65
N ASN A 17 15.10 -12.20 4.30
CA ASN A 17 14.58 -10.85 4.05
C ASN A 17 14.13 -10.64 2.60
N SER A 18 13.56 -11.67 1.97
CA SER A 18 13.25 -11.67 0.53
C SER A 18 12.32 -10.52 0.11
N SER A 19 11.26 -10.25 0.86
CA SER A 19 10.30 -9.20 0.56
C SER A 19 10.90 -7.84 0.84
N ASN A 20 11.61 -7.71 1.95
CA ASN A 20 12.33 -6.49 2.30
C ASN A 20 13.36 -6.11 1.21
N ALA A 21 14.10 -7.08 0.67
CA ALA A 21 15.05 -6.87 -0.42
C ALA A 21 14.33 -6.47 -1.73
N ALA A 22 13.29 -7.20 -2.11
CA ALA A 22 12.55 -6.96 -3.35
C ALA A 22 11.86 -5.58 -3.38
N TYR A 23 11.34 -5.13 -2.24
CA TYR A 23 10.65 -3.84 -2.13
C TYR A 23 11.54 -2.74 -1.54
N GLY A 24 12.81 -2.99 -1.23
CA GLY A 24 13.68 -2.02 -0.55
C GLY A 24 12.99 -1.38 0.67
N ALA A 25 12.38 -2.22 1.51
CA ALA A 25 11.47 -1.81 2.59
C ALA A 25 12.15 -1.76 3.97
N TYR A 26 13.47 -1.55 4.00
CA TYR A 26 14.24 -1.52 5.23
C TYR A 26 13.71 -0.42 6.16
N PHE A 27 13.55 -0.75 7.44
CA PHE A 27 12.75 -0.03 8.45
C PHE A 27 11.24 -0.17 8.24
N GLN A 28 10.60 0.84 7.64
CA GLN A 28 9.16 0.88 7.38
C GLN A 28 8.91 1.52 6.02
N ARG A 29 7.97 0.96 5.25
CA ARG A 29 7.63 1.48 3.93
C ARG A 29 6.22 1.12 3.52
N LEU A 30 5.53 2.07 2.88
CA LEU A 30 4.16 1.91 2.40
C LEU A 30 4.19 1.68 0.88
N TYR A 31 3.40 0.72 0.42
CA TYR A 31 3.21 0.39 -0.98
C TYR A 31 1.73 0.25 -1.30
N ILE A 32 1.36 0.57 -2.54
CA ILE A 32 0.07 0.16 -3.11
C ILE A 32 0.36 -0.58 -4.40
N LEU A 33 -0.21 -1.78 -4.50
CA LEU A 33 -0.14 -2.61 -5.69
C LEU A 33 -1.54 -2.70 -6.32
N GLN A 34 -1.60 -2.54 -7.63
CA GLN A 34 -2.80 -2.75 -8.43
C GLN A 34 -2.41 -3.49 -9.69
N ASP A 35 -3.13 -4.57 -10.03
CA ASP A 35 -2.88 -5.40 -11.21
C ASP A 35 -1.41 -5.81 -11.35
N GLN A 36 -0.82 -6.26 -10.22
CA GLN A 36 0.59 -6.67 -10.09
C GLN A 36 1.62 -5.56 -10.37
N LYS A 37 1.20 -4.30 -10.40
CA LYS A 37 2.08 -3.13 -10.58
C LYS A 37 2.12 -2.28 -9.32
N VAL A 38 3.30 -1.76 -9.00
CA VAL A 38 3.46 -0.75 -7.96
C VAL A 38 2.91 0.57 -8.47
N VAL A 39 1.82 1.04 -7.87
CA VAL A 39 1.13 2.30 -8.23
C VAL A 39 1.36 3.41 -7.21
N TYR A 40 1.90 3.07 -6.05
CA TYR A 40 2.44 4.00 -5.06
C TYR A 40 3.60 3.34 -4.33
N GLN A 41 4.69 4.09 -4.17
CA GLN A 41 5.87 3.70 -3.40
C GLN A 41 6.23 4.85 -2.45
N GLY A 42 6.16 4.59 -1.14
CA GLY A 42 6.56 5.56 -0.13
C GLY A 42 8.04 5.91 -0.17
N GLY A 43 8.37 7.03 0.49
CA GLY A 43 9.74 7.49 0.68
C GLY A 43 10.62 6.47 1.41
N LYS A 44 11.95 6.65 1.34
CA LYS A 44 12.91 5.83 2.10
C LYS A 44 13.03 6.34 3.54
N GLY A 45 13.35 5.45 4.47
CA GLY A 45 13.74 5.82 5.84
C GLY A 45 12.55 6.13 6.77
N PRO A 46 12.83 6.44 8.05
CA PRO A 46 11.79 6.67 9.05
C PRO A 46 10.86 7.84 8.69
N GLU A 47 11.37 8.87 8.01
CA GLU A 47 10.61 10.04 7.55
C GLU A 47 9.74 9.75 6.31
N GLY A 48 9.98 8.63 5.62
CA GLY A 48 9.24 8.21 4.44
C GLY A 48 7.84 7.66 4.72
N TYR A 49 7.50 7.47 6.00
CA TYR A 49 6.22 6.92 6.42
C TYR A 49 5.12 7.99 6.43
N LYS A 50 4.54 8.22 5.25
CA LYS A 50 3.51 9.25 5.04
C LYS A 50 2.15 8.64 4.71
N ILE A 51 1.37 8.35 5.75
CA ILE A 51 0.00 7.83 5.61
C ILE A 51 -0.90 8.80 4.82
N ALA A 52 -0.65 10.11 4.92
CA ALA A 52 -1.42 11.11 4.18
C ALA A 52 -1.35 10.92 2.65
N GLU A 53 -0.18 10.59 2.11
CA GLU A 53 0.00 10.33 0.69
C GLU A 53 -0.75 9.07 0.24
N VAL A 54 -0.75 8.01 1.07
CA VAL A 54 -1.55 6.79 0.85
C VAL A 54 -3.05 7.10 0.83
N ARG A 55 -3.53 7.89 1.80
CA ARG A 55 -4.94 8.30 1.87
C ARG A 55 -5.33 9.07 0.60
N GLU A 56 -4.54 10.05 0.21
CA GLU A 56 -4.80 10.85 -0.99
C GLU A 56 -4.86 9.99 -2.25
N TRP A 57 -3.95 9.02 -2.39
CA TRP A 57 -3.96 8.07 -3.50
C TRP A 57 -5.25 7.23 -3.52
N LEU A 58 -5.63 6.66 -2.38
CA LEU A 58 -6.84 5.83 -2.25
C LEU A 58 -8.11 6.63 -2.54
N ASP A 59 -8.17 7.88 -2.10
CA ASP A 59 -9.30 8.77 -2.35
C ASP A 59 -9.42 9.12 -3.84
N LYS A 60 -8.29 9.38 -4.53
CA LYS A 60 -8.27 9.57 -5.98
C LYS A 60 -8.75 8.33 -6.72
N TYR A 61 -8.27 7.15 -6.32
CA TYR A 61 -8.67 5.87 -6.90
C TYR A 61 -10.18 5.60 -6.73
N LYS A 62 -10.74 5.82 -5.53
CA LYS A 62 -12.19 5.66 -5.31
C LYS A 62 -13.03 6.58 -6.19
N ARG A 63 -12.60 7.83 -6.38
CA ARG A 63 -13.29 8.79 -7.26
C ARG A 63 -13.25 8.36 -8.72
N SER A 64 -12.11 7.88 -9.24
CA SER A 64 -12.02 7.45 -10.63
C SER A 64 -12.88 6.23 -10.93
N GLN A 65 -13.06 5.33 -9.97
CA GLN A 65 -13.93 4.16 -10.14
C GLN A 65 -15.43 4.52 -10.14
N GLN A 66 -15.83 5.58 -9.45
CA GLN A 66 -17.22 6.07 -9.46
C GLN A 66 -17.62 6.78 -10.76
N THR A 67 -16.66 7.26 -11.56
CA THR A 67 -16.95 7.91 -12.85
C THR A 67 -17.21 6.91 -13.98
N THR A 68 -16.87 5.62 -13.80
CA THR A 68 -17.02 4.57 -14.83
C THR A 68 -18.44 3.97 -14.88
N VAL A 69 -19.47 4.66 -14.37
CA VAL A 69 -20.86 4.23 -14.58
C VAL A 69 -21.23 4.56 -16.02
N VAL A 70 -21.20 3.51 -16.84
CA VAL A 70 -21.51 3.46 -18.26
C VAL A 70 -22.79 4.26 -18.56
N ILE A 71 -22.68 5.31 -19.37
CA ILE A 71 -23.85 5.87 -20.06
C ILE A 71 -24.28 4.80 -21.06
N HIS A 72 -25.28 3.99 -20.70
CA HIS A 72 -26.06 3.25 -21.68
C HIS A 72 -26.98 4.27 -22.37
N VAL A 73 -26.69 4.57 -23.63
CA VAL A 73 -27.68 5.08 -24.60
C VAL A 73 -28.21 3.89 -25.37
#